data_AF-A0A1V6PD26-F1
#
_entry.id   AF-A0A1V6PD26-F1
#
_cell.length_a   1.000
_cell.length_b   1.000
_cell.length_c   1.000
_cell.angle_alpha   90.00
_cell.angle_beta   90.00
_cell.angle_gamma   90.00
#
_symmetry.space_group_name_H-M   'P 1'
#
loop_
_entity.id
_entity.type
_entity.pdbx_description
1 polymer ?
#
loop_
_entity_poly.entity_id
_entity_poly.type
_entity_poly.pdbx_seq_one_letter_code
_entity_poly.pdbx_strand_id
1 'polypeptide(L)'
;MSSASSYNENTIITQITAIYNLLLKLSYFTSDRVTFPPEGGHIINEELCHSLHLAPEVVSLMKKIPYVVDGYHKPIMWQSRAYEYLIDDEIRNGRDPELTGAANDDELRMDFLRPWEVALTYIIRVIDESEPPENDFREESTVHNAPTYLQKVIEDIRNLEVVYFPGGDIGYLHLPGSWEQIEVRRILIEDFGWGTEFREEDWRREGEEICKAIGNEALDRA
;
A
#
# COMPACT_ATOMS: atom_id res chain seq x y z
N MET A 1 -24.20 -16.04 19.35
CA MET A 1 -24.01 -14.61 19.66
C MET A 1 -23.35 -14.01 18.43
N SER A 2 -24.00 -13.05 17.77
CA SER A 2 -23.50 -12.44 16.54
C SER A 2 -22.25 -11.63 16.87
N SER A 3 -21.07 -12.02 16.39
CA SER A 3 -19.92 -11.13 16.40
C SER A 3 -20.26 -9.92 15.55
N ALA A 4 -20.07 -8.72 16.10
CA ALA A 4 -20.16 -7.51 15.30
C ALA A 4 -19.05 -7.58 14.26
N SER A 5 -19.41 -7.48 12.97
CA SER A 5 -18.47 -7.43 11.85
C SER A 5 -17.37 -6.41 12.12
N SER A 6 -16.10 -6.83 12.07
CA SER A 6 -14.94 -5.94 12.25
C SER A 6 -14.65 -5.07 11.02
N TYR A 7 -15.30 -5.39 9.89
CA TYR A 7 -15.26 -4.60 8.66
C TYR A 7 -15.98 -3.26 8.83
N ASN A 8 -15.23 -2.17 8.64
CA ASN A 8 -15.75 -0.82 8.53
C ASN A 8 -15.12 -0.17 7.30
N GLU A 9 -15.86 -0.21 6.18
CA GLU A 9 -15.41 0.32 4.89
C GLU A 9 -14.94 1.79 4.98
N ASN A 10 -15.69 2.64 5.68
CA ASN A 10 -15.36 4.06 5.82
C ASN A 10 -14.05 4.26 6.59
N THR A 11 -13.81 3.49 7.64
CA THR A 11 -12.54 3.52 8.36
C THR A 11 -11.38 3.11 7.45
N ILE A 12 -11.54 2.03 6.70
CA ILE A 12 -10.51 1.53 5.77
C ILE A 12 -10.21 2.57 4.69
N ILE A 13 -11.23 3.14 4.05
CA ILE A 13 -11.08 4.20 3.04
C ILE A 13 -10.34 5.39 3.64
N THR A 14 -10.75 5.84 4.82
CA THR A 14 -10.14 6.99 5.51
C THR A 14 -8.65 6.74 5.78
N GLN A 15 -8.30 5.54 6.23
CA GLN A 15 -6.92 5.19 6.57
C GLN A 15 -6.05 5.03 5.33
N ILE A 16 -6.51 4.34 4.28
CA ILE A 16 -5.76 4.22 3.02
C ILE A 16 -5.57 5.62 2.42
N THR A 17 -6.61 6.44 2.40
CA THR A 17 -6.51 7.84 1.93
C THR A 17 -5.49 8.64 2.75
N ALA A 18 -5.44 8.44 4.07
CA ALA A 18 -4.43 9.08 4.92
C ALA A 18 -3.00 8.62 4.59
N ILE A 19 -2.80 7.32 4.31
CA ILE A 19 -1.50 6.78 3.88
C ILE A 19 -1.06 7.47 2.58
N TYR A 20 -1.88 7.47 1.53
CA TYR A 20 -1.52 8.10 0.26
C TYR A 20 -1.23 9.60 0.41
N ASN A 21 -2.00 10.32 1.23
CA ASN A 21 -1.72 11.73 1.52
C ASN A 21 -0.37 11.93 2.23
N LEU A 22 0.00 11.05 3.16
CA LEU A 22 1.31 11.11 3.80
C LEU A 22 2.44 10.82 2.79
N LEU A 23 2.23 9.87 1.89
CA LEU A 23 3.22 9.54 0.84
C LEU A 23 3.39 10.68 -0.17
N LEU A 24 2.32 11.37 -0.54
CA LEU A 24 2.37 12.60 -1.35
C LEU A 24 3.11 13.72 -0.61
N LYS A 25 2.84 13.90 0.68
CA LYS A 25 3.53 14.89 1.53
C LYS A 25 5.03 14.62 1.63
N LEU A 26 5.42 13.35 1.76
CA LEU A 26 6.82 12.91 1.72
C LEU A 26 7.43 12.94 0.30
N SER A 27 6.65 13.36 -0.71
CA SER A 27 7.06 13.41 -2.12
C SER A 27 7.54 12.05 -2.65
N TYR A 28 7.07 10.95 -2.04
CA TYR A 28 7.30 9.58 -2.49
C TYR A 28 6.58 9.32 -3.81
N PHE A 29 5.34 9.82 -3.89
CA PHE A 29 4.55 9.94 -5.10
C PHE A 29 4.43 11.41 -5.48
N THR A 30 4.34 11.67 -6.79
CA THR A 30 3.89 12.95 -7.33
C THR A 30 2.36 12.94 -7.48
N SER A 31 1.73 14.11 -7.44
CA SER A 31 0.26 14.18 -7.46
C SER A 31 -0.37 13.66 -8.76
N ASP A 32 0.36 13.68 -9.87
CA ASP A 32 -0.07 13.10 -11.16
C ASP A 32 -0.03 11.57 -11.17
N ARG A 33 0.66 10.94 -10.20
CA ARG A 33 0.75 9.48 -10.08
C ARG A 33 -0.30 8.87 -9.19
N VAL A 34 -1.03 9.67 -8.40
CA VAL A 34 -2.08 9.17 -7.50
C VAL A 34 -3.43 9.60 -8.00
N THR A 35 -4.30 8.64 -8.29
CA THR A 35 -5.69 8.88 -8.68
C THR A 35 -6.59 8.65 -7.47
N PHE A 36 -7.15 9.73 -6.94
CA PHE A 36 -8.17 9.64 -5.88
C PHE A 36 -9.55 9.33 -6.46
N PRO A 37 -10.42 8.65 -5.69
CA PRO A 37 -11.78 8.35 -6.13
C PRO A 37 -12.60 9.62 -6.33
N PRO A 38 -13.34 9.75 -7.45
CA PRO A 38 -14.32 10.83 -7.62
C PRO A 38 -15.54 10.61 -6.71
N GLU A 39 -16.45 11.58 -6.66
CA GLU A 39 -17.74 11.42 -5.99
C GLU A 39 -18.52 10.24 -6.60
N GLY A 40 -18.86 9.24 -5.77
CA GLY A 40 -19.47 7.98 -6.23
C GLY A 40 -18.48 6.84 -6.51
N GLY A 41 -17.17 7.11 -6.46
CA GLY A 41 -16.11 6.13 -6.65
C GLY A 41 -15.67 5.94 -8.10
N HIS A 42 -14.58 5.21 -8.28
CA HIS A 42 -14.03 4.85 -9.59
C HIS A 42 -15.00 3.99 -10.40
N ILE A 43 -14.88 4.10 -11.73
CA ILE A 43 -15.51 3.19 -12.67
C ILE A 43 -14.56 2.02 -12.86
N ILE A 44 -15.00 0.81 -12.52
CA ILE A 44 -14.25 -0.44 -12.66
C ILE A 44 -15.09 -1.46 -13.43
N ASN A 45 -14.47 -2.53 -13.92
CA ASN A 45 -15.16 -3.60 -14.63
C ASN A 45 -15.95 -4.51 -13.67
N GLU A 46 -17.14 -4.08 -13.29
CA GLU A 46 -18.01 -4.81 -12.36
C GLU A 46 -18.45 -6.18 -12.90
N GLU A 47 -18.56 -6.34 -14.23
CA GLU A 47 -18.87 -7.64 -14.86
C GLU A 47 -17.73 -8.64 -14.62
N LEU A 48 -16.48 -8.20 -14.80
CA LEU A 48 -15.29 -9.01 -14.48
C LEU A 48 -15.23 -9.31 -12.97
N CYS A 49 -15.51 -8.34 -12.10
CA CYS A 49 -15.58 -8.58 -10.66
C CYS A 49 -16.60 -9.67 -10.31
N HIS A 50 -17.78 -9.64 -10.96
CA HIS A 50 -18.81 -10.66 -10.78
C HIS A 50 -18.38 -12.03 -11.33
N SER A 51 -17.72 -12.09 -12.49
CA SER A 51 -17.21 -13.36 -13.03
C SER A 51 -16.11 -13.96 -12.17
N LEU A 52 -15.35 -13.12 -11.45
CA LEU A 52 -14.35 -13.53 -10.47
C LEU A 52 -14.92 -13.81 -9.07
N HIS A 53 -16.25 -13.78 -8.94
CA HIS A 53 -16.95 -14.03 -7.68
C HIS A 53 -16.53 -13.10 -6.54
N LEU A 54 -16.14 -11.86 -6.82
CA LEU A 54 -15.85 -10.88 -5.77
C LEU A 54 -17.13 -10.47 -5.05
N ALA A 55 -17.06 -10.36 -3.73
CA ALA A 55 -18.18 -9.91 -2.91
C ALA A 55 -18.52 -8.43 -3.20
N PRO A 56 -19.80 -8.02 -3.13
CA PRO A 56 -20.19 -6.62 -3.35
C PRO A 56 -19.42 -5.61 -2.49
N GLU A 57 -19.06 -5.99 -1.27
CA GLU A 57 -18.27 -5.16 -0.34
C GLU A 57 -16.84 -4.93 -0.84
N VAL A 58 -16.22 -5.95 -1.46
CA VAL A 58 -14.89 -5.83 -2.08
C VAL A 58 -14.96 -4.88 -3.27
N VAL A 59 -15.95 -5.08 -4.16
CA VAL A 59 -16.17 -4.23 -5.34
C VAL A 59 -16.42 -2.78 -4.91
N SER A 60 -17.23 -2.59 -3.86
CA SER A 60 -17.48 -1.26 -3.27
C SER A 60 -16.21 -0.61 -2.74
N LEU A 61 -15.36 -1.36 -2.01
CA LEU A 61 -14.11 -0.85 -1.46
C LEU A 61 -13.11 -0.49 -2.57
N MET A 62 -12.95 -1.35 -3.59
CA MET A 62 -12.11 -1.07 -4.77
C MET A 62 -12.51 0.28 -5.38
N LYS A 63 -13.80 0.53 -5.60
CA LYS A 63 -14.25 1.81 -6.17
C LYS A 63 -13.90 3.05 -5.33
N LYS A 64 -13.61 2.89 -4.03
CA LYS A 64 -13.50 4.02 -3.08
C LYS A 64 -12.10 4.25 -2.52
N ILE A 65 -11.09 3.50 -2.95
CA ILE A 65 -9.71 3.70 -2.49
C ILE A 65 -8.87 4.45 -3.54
N PRO A 66 -7.84 5.21 -3.14
CA PRO A 66 -6.88 5.78 -4.08
C PRO A 66 -6.03 4.71 -4.77
N TYR A 67 -5.59 5.02 -5.99
CA TYR A 67 -4.68 4.19 -6.77
C TYR A 67 -3.42 4.94 -7.17
N VAL A 68 -2.32 4.21 -7.34
CA VAL A 68 -1.10 4.72 -7.96
C VAL A 68 -0.98 4.17 -9.37
N VAL A 69 -0.76 5.06 -10.34
CA VAL A 69 -0.46 4.70 -11.72
C VAL A 69 0.93 4.08 -11.77
N ASP A 70 1.04 2.89 -12.35
CA ASP A 70 2.29 2.13 -12.46
C ASP A 70 2.89 1.76 -11.07
N GLY A 71 2.02 1.27 -10.17
CA GLY A 71 2.37 0.88 -8.80
C GLY A 71 3.32 -0.31 -8.66
N TYR A 72 3.79 -0.90 -9.76
CA TYR A 72 4.62 -2.11 -9.77
C TYR A 72 5.95 -1.92 -9.02
N HIS A 73 6.53 -0.71 -9.06
CA HIS A 73 7.87 -0.43 -8.51
C HIS A 73 7.86 0.37 -7.20
N LYS A 74 6.69 0.75 -6.68
CA LYS A 74 6.57 1.65 -5.53
C LYS A 74 5.69 1.08 -4.44
N PRO A 75 6.28 0.27 -3.57
CA PRO A 75 5.49 -0.48 -2.61
C PRO A 75 5.10 0.44 -1.45
N ILE A 76 3.82 0.40 -1.04
CA ILE A 76 3.31 1.16 0.14
C ILE A 76 3.81 0.54 1.46
N MET A 77 4.52 -0.59 1.39
CA MET A 77 5.12 -1.34 2.50
C MET A 77 6.28 -2.18 1.96
N TRP A 78 7.22 -2.61 2.80
CA TRP A 78 8.29 -3.52 2.38
C TRP A 78 7.73 -4.77 1.67
N GLN A 79 8.29 -5.13 0.51
CA GLN A 79 7.88 -6.27 -0.33
C GLN A 79 6.40 -6.26 -0.79
N SER A 80 5.76 -5.10 -0.75
CA SER A 80 4.38 -4.96 -1.21
C SER A 80 4.32 -4.51 -2.67
N ARG A 81 3.12 -4.44 -3.24
CA ARG A 81 2.84 -3.86 -4.57
C ARG A 81 1.48 -3.23 -4.46
N ALA A 82 1.26 -2.01 -4.94
CA ALA A 82 -0.08 -1.45 -4.99
C ALA A 82 -0.83 -1.95 -6.23
N TYR A 83 -2.06 -2.46 -6.06
CA TYR A 83 -2.93 -2.85 -7.17
C TYR A 83 -3.75 -1.68 -7.67
N GLU A 84 -3.80 -1.48 -8.99
CA GLU A 84 -4.65 -0.48 -9.66
C GLU A 84 -5.87 -1.13 -10.29
N TYR A 85 -6.96 -1.27 -9.53
CA TYR A 85 -8.16 -1.96 -10.00
C TYR A 85 -9.00 -1.21 -11.04
N LEU A 86 -8.43 -0.16 -11.64
CA LEU A 86 -8.95 0.46 -12.86
C LEU A 86 -8.60 -0.37 -14.10
N ILE A 87 -7.69 -1.34 -13.96
CA ILE A 87 -7.16 -2.17 -15.04
C ILE A 87 -7.64 -3.61 -14.82
N ASP A 88 -8.23 -4.22 -15.84
CA ASP A 88 -8.78 -5.58 -15.78
C ASP A 88 -7.73 -6.62 -15.35
N ASP A 89 -6.50 -6.48 -15.84
CA ASP A 89 -5.39 -7.37 -15.45
C ASP A 89 -5.06 -7.25 -13.97
N GLU A 90 -5.16 -6.06 -13.38
CA GLU A 90 -4.94 -5.86 -11.95
C GLU A 90 -6.11 -6.38 -11.10
N ILE A 91 -7.34 -6.34 -11.62
CA ILE A 91 -8.51 -7.01 -11.01
C ILE A 91 -8.25 -8.52 -10.95
N ARG A 92 -7.74 -9.13 -12.04
CA ARG A 92 -7.34 -10.55 -12.07
C ARG A 92 -6.17 -10.83 -11.14
N ASN A 93 -5.07 -10.09 -11.25
CA ASN A 93 -3.86 -10.29 -10.46
C ASN A 93 -4.14 -10.11 -8.96
N GLY A 94 -5.00 -9.17 -8.59
CA GLY A 94 -5.40 -8.99 -7.19
C GLY A 94 -6.22 -10.14 -6.62
N ARG A 95 -6.78 -11.03 -7.45
CA ARG A 95 -7.46 -12.27 -7.02
C ARG A 95 -6.47 -13.36 -6.64
N ASP A 96 -5.35 -13.43 -7.37
CA ASP A 96 -4.23 -14.35 -7.11
C ASP A 96 -2.88 -13.61 -7.20
N PRO A 97 -2.51 -12.86 -6.14
CA PRO A 97 -1.26 -12.11 -6.10
C PRO A 97 -0.01 -12.92 -6.44
N GLU A 98 0.02 -14.23 -6.15
CA GLU A 98 1.19 -15.09 -6.38
C GLU A 98 1.44 -15.39 -7.86
N LEU A 99 0.41 -15.39 -8.70
CA LEU A 99 0.51 -15.64 -10.15
C LEU A 99 0.51 -14.37 -10.99
N THR A 100 0.72 -13.22 -10.33
CA THR A 100 0.78 -11.91 -10.97
C THR A 100 1.79 -11.88 -12.12
N GLY A 101 1.29 -11.63 -13.34
CA GLY A 101 2.13 -11.59 -14.56
C GLY A 101 2.45 -12.95 -15.19
N ALA A 102 2.00 -14.06 -14.60
CA ALA A 102 2.13 -15.41 -15.14
C ALA A 102 0.77 -16.01 -15.59
N ALA A 103 -0.34 -15.54 -15.02
CA ALA A 103 -1.65 -16.11 -15.30
C ALA A 103 -2.19 -15.69 -16.69
N ASN A 104 -2.29 -16.65 -17.61
CA ASN A 104 -3.38 -16.64 -18.59
C ASN A 104 -4.68 -17.04 -17.86
N ASP A 105 -5.86 -16.71 -18.40
CA ASP A 105 -7.17 -16.97 -17.77
C ASP A 105 -7.36 -18.43 -17.28
N ASP A 106 -6.64 -19.40 -17.87
CA ASP A 106 -6.72 -20.82 -17.54
C ASP A 106 -5.97 -21.25 -16.24
N GLU A 107 -5.13 -20.38 -15.66
CA GLU A 107 -4.30 -20.70 -14.48
C GLU A 107 -4.68 -19.94 -13.20
N LEU A 108 -5.69 -19.06 -13.26
CA LEU A 108 -6.09 -18.25 -12.10
C LEU A 108 -6.70 -19.12 -10.98
N ARG A 109 -6.07 -19.15 -9.81
CA ARG A 109 -6.61 -19.89 -8.65
C ARG A 109 -7.70 -19.07 -7.96
N MET A 110 -8.94 -19.50 -8.14
CA MET A 110 -10.12 -18.81 -7.59
C MET A 110 -10.25 -18.96 -6.06
N ASP A 111 -9.42 -19.76 -5.41
CA ASP A 111 -9.41 -20.05 -3.98
C ASP A 111 -8.23 -19.43 -3.22
N PHE A 112 -7.32 -18.73 -3.90
CA PHE A 112 -6.14 -18.12 -3.26
C PHE A 112 -6.52 -17.04 -2.25
N LEU A 113 -7.22 -16.01 -2.70
CA LEU A 113 -8.01 -15.12 -1.84
C LEU A 113 -9.43 -15.66 -1.72
N ARG A 114 -10.18 -15.25 -0.71
CA ARG A 114 -11.62 -15.54 -0.58
C ARG A 114 -12.43 -14.48 -1.35
N PRO A 115 -13.68 -14.76 -1.76
CA PRO A 115 -14.56 -13.79 -2.44
C PRO A 115 -14.66 -12.42 -1.77
N TRP A 116 -14.63 -12.42 -0.43
CA TRP A 116 -14.70 -11.22 0.37
C TRP A 116 -13.33 -10.60 0.65
N GLU A 117 -12.21 -11.22 0.29
CA GLU A 117 -10.89 -10.63 0.50
C GLU A 117 -10.48 -9.73 -0.67
N VAL A 118 -9.86 -8.59 -0.37
CA VAL A 118 -9.21 -7.72 -1.37
C VAL A 118 -7.71 -7.61 -1.11
N ALA A 119 -6.90 -7.73 -2.16
CA ALA A 119 -5.48 -7.42 -2.08
C ALA A 119 -5.29 -5.90 -2.15
N LEU A 120 -4.97 -5.27 -1.03
CA LEU A 120 -4.50 -3.87 -1.08
C LEU A 120 -3.04 -3.81 -1.53
N THR A 121 -2.27 -4.82 -1.11
CA THR A 121 -0.94 -5.07 -1.65
C THR A 121 -0.64 -6.56 -1.74
N TYR A 122 0.47 -6.95 -2.36
CA TYR A 122 0.95 -8.36 -2.38
C TYR A 122 0.92 -9.04 -0.99
N ILE A 123 1.06 -8.26 0.10
CA ILE A 123 1.10 -8.76 1.48
C ILE A 123 -0.19 -8.48 2.27
N ILE A 124 -0.95 -7.43 1.92
CA ILE A 124 -2.10 -6.98 2.71
C ILE A 124 -3.40 -7.47 2.09
N ARG A 125 -4.06 -8.39 2.81
CA ARG A 125 -5.43 -8.85 2.54
C ARG A 125 -6.39 -8.12 3.47
N VAL A 126 -7.49 -7.62 2.94
CA VAL A 126 -8.55 -6.99 3.74
C VAL A 126 -9.84 -7.80 3.61
N ILE A 127 -10.53 -7.97 4.74
CA ILE A 127 -11.82 -8.63 5.06
C ILE A 127 -11.74 -10.03 5.75
N ASP A 128 -12.08 -9.95 7.05
CA ASP A 128 -12.37 -10.84 8.22
C ASP A 128 -12.22 -12.40 8.30
N GLU A 129 -11.96 -12.78 9.56
CA GLU A 129 -11.54 -13.97 10.30
C GLU A 129 -12.48 -15.18 10.24
N SER A 130 -12.25 -16.12 9.32
CA SER A 130 -12.48 -17.53 9.65
C SER A 130 -11.15 -18.23 9.77
N GLU A 131 -11.01 -19.15 10.72
CA GLU A 131 -9.79 -19.97 10.88
C GLU A 131 -9.31 -20.43 9.50
N PRO A 132 -8.02 -20.24 9.19
CA PRO A 132 -7.46 -20.82 7.99
C PRO A 132 -7.70 -22.34 8.05
N PRO A 133 -8.16 -23.00 6.96
CA PRO A 133 -8.26 -24.46 6.94
C PRO A 133 -6.91 -25.09 7.35
N GLU A 134 -6.91 -26.28 7.97
CA GLU A 134 -5.72 -26.97 8.52
C GLU A 134 -4.54 -27.18 7.52
N ASN A 135 -4.71 -26.87 6.24
CA ASN A 135 -3.68 -26.95 5.18
C ASN A 135 -3.53 -25.64 4.41
N ASP A 136 -3.70 -24.52 5.10
CA ASP A 136 -3.51 -23.22 4.49
C ASP A 136 -2.02 -22.86 4.47
N PHE A 137 -1.47 -22.54 3.29
CA PHE A 137 -0.12 -21.99 3.17
C PHE A 137 0.03 -20.61 3.86
N ARG A 138 -1.04 -20.12 4.53
CA ARG A 138 -1.21 -18.85 5.24
C ARG A 138 -0.68 -18.83 6.69
N GLU A 139 -0.03 -19.90 7.17
CA GLU A 139 0.42 -20.02 8.59
C GLU A 139 1.45 -18.98 9.06
N GLU A 140 2.16 -18.29 8.15
CA GLU A 140 3.21 -17.33 8.52
C GLU A 140 2.77 -15.86 8.52
N SER A 141 1.59 -15.52 7.96
CA SER A 141 1.07 -14.15 7.99
C SER A 141 0.15 -13.98 9.19
N THR A 142 0.54 -13.19 10.18
CA THR A 142 -0.35 -12.78 11.26
C THR A 142 -1.61 -12.14 10.66
N VAL A 143 -2.78 -12.76 10.89
CA VAL A 143 -4.07 -12.19 10.50
C VAL A 143 -4.21 -10.87 11.23
N HIS A 144 -4.11 -9.76 10.50
CA HIS A 144 -4.32 -8.44 11.07
C HIS A 144 -5.73 -7.97 10.73
N ASN A 145 -6.45 -7.53 11.75
CA ASN A 145 -7.62 -6.68 11.53
C ASN A 145 -7.19 -5.47 10.68
N ALA A 146 -7.77 -5.32 9.49
CA ALA A 146 -7.34 -4.34 8.49
C ALA A 146 -7.29 -2.90 9.04
N PRO A 147 -8.34 -2.40 9.75
CA PRO A 147 -8.26 -1.11 10.42
C PRO A 147 -7.08 -0.95 11.39
N THR A 148 -6.80 -1.95 12.22
CA THR A 148 -5.67 -1.91 13.17
C THR A 148 -4.34 -1.87 12.44
N TYR A 149 -4.19 -2.67 11.38
CA TYR A 149 -2.96 -2.69 10.58
C TYR A 149 -2.72 -1.36 9.86
N LEU A 150 -3.72 -0.85 9.15
CA LEU A 150 -3.60 0.41 8.42
C LEU A 150 -3.31 1.57 9.37
N GLN A 151 -3.90 1.55 10.58
CA GLN A 151 -3.56 2.51 11.62
C GLN A 151 -2.09 2.44 12.01
N LYS A 152 -1.54 1.24 12.19
CA LYS A 152 -0.11 1.04 12.47
C LYS A 152 0.74 1.62 11.34
N VAL A 153 0.41 1.37 10.07
CA VAL A 153 1.15 1.93 8.92
C VAL A 153 1.16 3.46 8.95
N ILE A 154 0.02 4.08 9.25
CA ILE A 154 -0.07 5.55 9.40
C ILE A 154 0.87 6.04 10.52
N GLU A 155 0.89 5.34 11.65
CA GLU A 155 1.75 5.68 12.79
C GLU A 155 3.24 5.49 12.45
N ASP A 156 3.60 4.40 11.78
CA ASP A 156 4.96 4.11 11.34
C ASP A 156 5.48 5.22 10.41
N ILE A 157 4.66 5.67 9.45
CA ILE A 157 5.00 6.79 8.55
C ILE A 157 5.15 8.10 9.34
N ARG A 158 4.21 8.40 10.24
CA ARG A 158 4.23 9.64 11.04
C ARG A 158 5.44 9.70 11.98
N ASN A 159 5.82 8.58 12.57
CA ASN A 159 6.94 8.47 13.49
C ASN A 159 8.29 8.30 12.76
N LEU A 160 8.26 8.19 11.43
CA LEU A 160 9.40 7.87 10.57
C LEU A 160 10.08 6.55 10.97
N GLU A 161 9.29 5.59 11.45
CA GLU A 161 9.72 4.19 11.63
C GLU A 161 9.87 3.48 10.28
N VAL A 162 9.09 3.92 9.29
CA VAL A 162 9.29 3.64 7.87
C VAL A 162 9.41 4.98 7.15
N VAL A 163 10.50 5.15 6.40
CA VAL A 163 10.79 6.39 5.68
C VAL A 163 10.57 6.16 4.19
N TYR A 164 9.68 6.96 3.61
CA TYR A 164 9.43 7.02 2.17
C TYR A 164 10.08 8.28 1.62
N PHE A 165 10.74 8.19 0.47
CA PHE A 165 11.52 9.29 -0.08
C PHE A 165 11.34 9.45 -1.59
N PRO A 166 11.57 10.67 -2.13
CA PRO A 166 11.38 10.94 -3.54
C PRO A 166 12.31 10.13 -4.43
N GLY A 167 11.81 9.69 -5.59
CA GLY A 167 12.61 8.96 -6.58
C GLY A 167 12.98 7.51 -6.23
N GLY A 168 12.46 6.96 -5.12
CA GLY A 168 12.67 5.56 -4.78
C GLY A 168 11.95 4.62 -5.75
N ASP A 169 12.71 3.97 -6.63
CA ASP A 169 12.40 2.64 -7.18
C ASP A 169 13.17 1.64 -6.30
N ILE A 170 12.45 0.67 -5.73
CA ILE A 170 12.91 -0.51 -4.95
C ILE A 170 14.42 -0.54 -4.63
N GLY A 171 14.82 -0.38 -3.35
CA GLY A 171 16.21 -0.69 -3.00
C GLY A 171 16.66 -0.50 -1.56
N TYR A 172 16.93 0.73 -1.12
CA TYR A 172 17.97 0.89 -0.09
C TYR A 172 17.54 1.59 1.21
N LEU A 173 16.61 2.57 1.19
CA LEU A 173 16.34 3.40 2.39
C LEU A 173 15.14 2.93 3.25
N HIS A 174 14.55 1.78 2.94
CA HIS A 174 13.42 1.24 3.71
C HIS A 174 13.83 0.31 4.85
N LEU A 175 15.11 -0.09 4.94
CA LEU A 175 15.56 -1.04 5.95
C LEU A 175 15.51 -0.39 7.34
N PRO A 176 14.63 -0.85 8.25
CA PRO A 176 14.53 -0.26 9.57
C PRO A 176 15.87 -0.38 10.32
N GLY A 177 16.33 0.74 10.88
CA GLY A 177 17.59 0.83 11.60
C GLY A 177 18.84 0.99 10.72
N SER A 178 18.70 1.12 9.39
CA SER A 178 19.84 1.44 8.53
C SER A 178 20.35 2.86 8.80
N TRP A 179 21.63 3.10 8.53
CA TRP A 179 22.22 4.43 8.70
C TRP A 179 21.50 5.48 7.84
N GLU A 180 21.14 5.09 6.62
CA GLU A 180 20.46 5.97 5.69
C GLU A 180 19.06 6.34 6.17
N GLN A 181 18.31 5.38 6.73
CA GLN A 181 17.01 5.65 7.33
C GLN A 181 17.15 6.63 8.49
N ILE A 182 18.13 6.42 9.37
CA ILE A 182 18.41 7.30 10.51
C ILE A 182 18.74 8.71 10.04
N GLU A 183 19.55 8.85 8.99
CA GLU A 183 19.98 10.14 8.48
C GLU A 183 18.85 10.90 7.77
N VAL A 184 18.05 10.23 6.92
CA VAL A 184 16.87 10.87 6.31
C VAL A 184 15.86 11.27 7.39
N ARG A 185 15.64 10.43 8.40
CA ARG A 185 14.78 10.75 9.54
C ARG A 185 15.26 11.99 10.28
N ARG A 186 16.57 12.10 10.54
CA ARG A 186 17.19 13.26 11.18
C ARG A 186 16.91 14.53 10.37
N ILE A 187 17.19 14.50 9.07
CA ILE A 187 17.00 15.66 8.17
C ILE A 187 15.52 16.07 8.11
N LEU A 188 14.60 15.12 7.95
CA LEU A 188 13.16 15.40 7.92
C LEU A 188 12.69 16.12 9.18
N ILE A 189 13.19 15.70 10.36
CA ILE A 189 12.82 16.29 11.66
C ILE A 189 13.52 17.64 11.86
N GLU A 190 14.85 17.65 11.82
CA GLU A 190 15.68 18.80 12.23
C GLU A 190 15.66 19.91 11.19
N ASP A 191 15.79 19.55 9.91
CA ASP A 191 15.98 20.52 8.85
C ASP A 191 14.64 20.92 8.23
N PHE A 192 13.71 19.97 8.05
CA PHE A 192 12.42 20.21 7.38
C PHE A 192 11.21 20.31 8.32
N GLY A 193 11.34 20.07 9.62
CA GLY A 193 10.27 20.28 10.60
C GLY A 193 9.16 19.22 10.57
N TRP A 194 9.47 17.97 10.21
CA TRP A 194 8.49 16.87 10.23
C TRP A 194 7.87 16.70 11.64
N GLY A 195 6.55 16.58 11.68
CA GLY A 195 5.77 16.47 12.93
C GLY A 195 5.35 17.79 13.57
N THR A 196 5.89 18.93 13.14
CA THR A 196 5.49 20.28 13.61
C THR A 196 5.07 21.16 12.42
N GLU A 197 5.98 21.96 11.87
CA GLU A 197 5.78 22.83 10.71
C GLU A 197 6.57 22.32 9.51
N PHE A 198 6.13 21.18 8.97
CA PHE A 198 6.84 20.52 7.88
C PHE A 198 6.87 21.39 6.62
N ARG A 199 8.07 21.73 6.15
CA ARG A 199 8.32 22.51 4.92
C ARG A 199 8.18 21.63 3.68
N GLU A 200 6.95 21.24 3.37
CA GLU A 200 6.61 20.28 2.30
C GLU A 200 7.13 20.71 0.92
N GLU A 201 7.02 21.99 0.57
CA GLU A 201 7.45 22.50 -0.73
C GLU A 201 8.97 22.50 -0.90
N ASP A 202 9.71 22.74 0.19
CA ASP A 202 11.17 22.64 0.20
C ASP A 202 11.59 21.18 0.05
N TRP A 203 10.95 20.27 0.81
CA TRP A 203 11.23 18.83 0.70
C TRP A 203 10.93 18.28 -0.69
N ARG A 204 9.84 18.72 -1.31
CA ARG A 204 9.49 18.34 -2.68
C ARG A 204 10.55 18.77 -3.70
N ARG A 205 11.22 19.89 -3.45
CA ARG A 205 12.25 20.44 -4.35
C ARG A 205 13.62 19.78 -4.16
N GLU A 206 13.97 19.41 -2.93
CA GLU A 206 15.34 19.06 -2.55
C GLU A 206 15.50 17.59 -2.08
N GLY A 207 14.42 16.96 -1.64
CA GLY A 207 14.44 15.65 -0.96
C GLY A 207 14.99 14.52 -1.82
N GLU A 208 14.75 14.53 -3.13
CA GLU A 208 15.30 13.52 -4.05
C GLU A 208 16.84 13.54 -4.07
N GLU A 209 17.43 14.72 -4.21
CA GLU A 209 18.89 14.86 -4.28
C GLU A 209 19.54 14.61 -2.92
N ILE A 210 18.89 14.98 -1.82
CA ILE A 210 19.31 14.64 -0.46
C ILE A 210 19.35 13.12 -0.29
N CYS A 211 18.28 12.41 -0.64
CA CYS A 211 18.21 10.96 -0.49
C CYS A 211 19.19 10.22 -1.41
N LYS A 212 19.41 10.70 -2.64
CA LYS A 212 20.48 10.18 -3.52
C LYS A 212 21.86 10.36 -2.91
N ALA A 213 22.16 11.53 -2.34
CA ALA A 213 23.45 11.79 -1.70
C ALA A 213 23.71 10.85 -0.53
N ILE A 214 22.69 10.63 0.32
CA ILE A 214 22.77 9.68 1.44
C ILE A 214 22.96 8.26 0.94
N GLY A 215 22.20 7.82 -0.06
CA GLY A 215 22.34 6.49 -0.65
C GLY A 215 23.75 6.25 -1.21
N ASN A 216 24.34 7.23 -1.88
CA ASN A 216 25.71 7.14 -2.38
C ASN A 216 26.73 7.06 -1.24
N GLU A 217 26.59 7.86 -0.19
CA GLU A 217 27.47 7.81 0.98
C GLU A 217 27.40 6.45 1.69
N ALA A 218 26.21 5.84 1.73
CA ALA A 218 26.04 4.52 2.32
C ALA A 218 26.82 3.43 1.57
N LEU A 219 26.87 3.51 0.24
CA LEU A 219 27.67 2.61 -0.60
C LEU A 219 29.17 2.77 -0.33
N ASP A 220 29.63 4.00 -0.07
CA ASP A 220 31.03 4.27 0.30
C ASP A 220 31.39 3.76 1.71
N ARG A 221 30.38 3.51 2.57
CA ARG A 221 30.54 3.00 3.94
C ARG A 221 30.51 1.47 4.04
N ALA A 222 30.07 0.77 2.98
CA ALA A 222 29.94 -0.69 2.92
C ALA A 222 31.23 -1.39 2.47
#